data_AF-A0A382CDS5-F1
#
_entry.id   AF-A0A382CDS5-F1
#
_cell.length_a   1.000
_cell.length_b   1.000
_cell.length_c   1.000
_cell.angle_alpha   90.00
_cell.angle_beta   90.00
_cell.angle_gamma   90.00
#
_symmetry.space_group_name_H-M   'P 1'
#
loop_
_entity.id
_entity.type
_entity.pdbx_description
1 polymer ?
#
loop_
_entity_poly.entity_id
_entity_poly.type
_entity_poly.pdbx_seq_one_letter_code
_entity_poly.pdbx_strand_id
1 'polypeptide(L)'
;SKIAVLKKEINKLKKKGGAKTTAASPLPVDRLQGIVVDDLQAKLKGAWTLSTSNKGYVGTNYIHDGAAGKGEKSVAYKVKIPGDGKFEVRVSYTHGTNRDSKVPVLIRHADGETTKYIDQTKNPPIDGHFVSLGTYDFLVGEWEAVVISTKGTKQHVIADAVQFLPEGTPVVAQKKPKADNEPAKANPSANKDRLAKMQKELKALESKAVKRPQIIAADESKTPGDIQIAIRGNVHNAGPKTPRRFIQVLNQGPLPKIAPKASGRMELANWMASAQHPLTARVFANRVWHHLFGKGVVTSVDNFGHMGRLPSNQALLDHLAVRFVEQDWSMKELIREIVLSRVYQLSSETGAQAKVDVENELHWRQNRRRLQAEAIRDSILSVSGQLNTTVGGATIKPGTKIEYGYQFDGTRRSLYTPVFRNTPLEILAVFDFADPNLVVGERTTSSVPTQALYLMNNPFVRTQSEAAAKRLLTEELIDNTARIKNAYRRTLGRNPTSSEREILLKFLGQEKDEAKAWGTIFHSLYGSLDFRFLN
;
A
#
# COMPACT_ATOMS: atom_id res chain seq x y z
N SER A 1 -17.76 12.74 -20.35
CA SER A 1 -18.95 11.95 -19.94
C SER A 1 -19.96 12.85 -19.24
N LYS A 2 -21.26 12.50 -19.26
CA LYS A 2 -22.32 13.27 -18.56
C LYS A 2 -22.02 13.46 -17.06
N ILE A 3 -21.38 12.48 -16.43
CA ILE A 3 -20.87 12.57 -15.04
C ILE A 3 -19.83 13.68 -14.88
N ALA A 4 -18.84 13.78 -15.77
CA ALA A 4 -17.81 14.83 -15.69
C ALA A 4 -18.41 16.23 -15.88
N VAL A 5 -19.40 16.35 -16.78
CA VAL A 5 -20.14 17.60 -17.00
C VAL A 5 -20.95 17.96 -15.75
N LEU A 6 -21.72 17.03 -15.19
CA LEU A 6 -22.46 17.23 -13.93
C LEU A 6 -21.53 17.56 -12.77
N LYS A 7 -20.37 16.90 -12.62
CA LYS A 7 -19.36 17.26 -11.60
C LYS A 7 -18.83 18.68 -11.79
N LYS A 8 -18.54 19.07 -13.03
CA LYS A 8 -18.06 20.42 -13.36
C LYS A 8 -19.15 21.47 -13.11
N GLU A 9 -20.40 21.18 -13.45
CA GLU A 9 -21.53 22.08 -13.22
C GLU A 9 -21.96 22.14 -11.75
N ILE A 10 -21.96 21.02 -11.02
CA ILE A 10 -22.15 20.99 -9.56
C ILE A 10 -21.03 21.77 -8.89
N ASN A 11 -19.77 21.62 -9.33
CA ASN A 11 -18.68 22.45 -8.82
C ASN A 11 -18.85 23.92 -9.20
N LYS A 12 -19.37 24.24 -10.38
CA LYS A 12 -19.68 25.61 -10.81
C LYS A 12 -20.84 26.20 -10.01
N LEU A 13 -21.87 25.43 -9.69
CA LEU A 13 -23.02 25.81 -8.86
C LEU A 13 -22.67 25.83 -7.38
N LYS A 14 -21.76 24.99 -6.89
CA LYS A 14 -21.14 25.11 -5.55
C LYS A 14 -20.18 26.29 -5.46
N LYS A 15 -19.57 26.70 -6.57
CA LYS A 15 -18.79 27.95 -6.64
C LYS A 15 -19.66 29.20 -6.80
N LYS A 16 -20.86 29.08 -7.39
CA LYS A 16 -21.84 30.17 -7.56
C LYS A 16 -22.85 30.30 -6.40
N GLY A 17 -23.20 29.18 -5.75
CA GLY A 17 -24.14 29.06 -4.64
C GLY A 17 -23.46 28.64 -3.33
N GLY A 18 -22.18 28.30 -3.39
CA GLY A 18 -21.31 28.63 -2.28
C GLY A 18 -21.32 30.15 -2.24
N ALA A 19 -21.87 30.70 -1.16
CA ALA A 19 -21.30 31.93 -0.66
C ALA A 19 -19.78 31.75 -0.80
N LYS A 20 -19.11 32.67 -1.52
CA LYS A 20 -17.75 32.99 -1.12
C LYS A 20 -17.85 33.06 0.40
N THR A 21 -17.22 32.14 1.12
CA THR A 21 -16.78 32.48 2.46
C THR A 21 -15.99 33.74 2.19
N THR A 22 -16.63 34.86 2.49
CA THR A 22 -16.04 36.17 2.38
C THR A 22 -14.76 36.03 3.17
N ALA A 23 -13.62 35.93 2.48
CA ALA A 23 -12.34 36.10 3.12
C ALA A 23 -12.51 37.44 3.84
N ALA A 24 -12.47 37.41 5.16
CA ALA A 24 -12.75 38.59 5.92
C ALA A 24 -11.74 39.65 5.46
N SER A 25 -12.22 40.86 5.14
CA SER A 25 -11.31 41.94 4.76
C SER A 25 -10.36 42.19 5.94
N PRO A 26 -9.10 42.59 5.71
CA PRO A 26 -8.20 42.96 6.80
C PRO A 26 -8.92 43.88 7.80
N LEU A 27 -8.81 43.56 9.09
CA LEU A 27 -9.52 44.28 10.14
C LEU A 27 -8.58 45.28 10.82
N PRO A 28 -8.81 46.60 10.66
CA PRO A 28 -8.01 47.61 11.34
C PRO A 28 -8.06 47.47 12.86
N VAL A 29 -6.90 47.60 13.52
CA VAL A 29 -6.75 47.44 14.98
C VAL A 29 -7.64 48.43 15.76
N ASP A 30 -7.80 49.65 15.24
CA ASP A 30 -8.61 50.73 15.83
C ASP A 30 -10.13 50.45 15.84
N ARG A 31 -10.60 49.42 15.11
CA ARG A 31 -12.00 49.00 15.08
C ARG A 31 -12.33 47.88 16.07
N LEU A 32 -11.33 47.39 16.80
CA LEU A 32 -11.47 46.30 17.75
C LEU A 32 -11.65 46.84 19.17
N GLN A 33 -12.59 46.24 19.90
CA GLN A 33 -12.78 46.54 21.31
C GLN A 33 -11.74 45.83 22.17
N GLY A 34 -11.55 46.32 23.39
CA GLY A 34 -10.56 45.78 24.33
C GLY A 34 -9.13 46.16 23.95
N ILE A 35 -8.18 45.40 24.48
CA ILE A 35 -6.75 45.64 24.25
C ILE A 35 -6.30 44.69 23.14
N VAL A 36 -5.77 45.24 22.06
CA VAL A 36 -5.27 44.45 20.92
C VAL A 36 -3.78 44.67 20.77
N VAL A 37 -3.03 43.58 20.64
CA VAL A 37 -1.60 43.59 20.38
C VAL A 37 -1.36 42.88 19.05
N ASP A 38 -0.92 43.64 18.05
CA ASP A 38 -0.68 43.19 16.69
C ASP A 38 0.69 42.49 16.54
N ASP A 39 0.93 41.73 15.45
CA ASP A 39 2.20 41.04 15.26
C ASP A 39 3.41 41.98 15.19
N LEU A 40 3.21 43.21 14.68
CA LEU A 40 4.26 44.24 14.63
C LEU A 40 4.72 44.70 16.00
N GLN A 41 3.93 44.47 17.05
CA GLN A 41 4.23 44.81 18.44
C GLN A 41 4.73 43.60 19.24
N ALA A 42 4.77 42.41 18.64
CA ALA A 42 5.17 41.18 19.30
C ALA A 42 6.69 40.98 19.31
N LYS A 43 7.19 40.29 20.34
CA LYS A 43 8.58 39.86 20.43
C LYS A 43 8.76 38.52 19.72
N LEU A 44 9.56 38.52 18.64
CA LEU A 44 9.82 37.34 17.84
C LEU A 44 11.08 36.59 18.31
N LYS A 45 10.99 35.27 18.38
CA LYS A 45 12.13 34.36 18.51
C LYS A 45 12.24 33.52 17.24
N GLY A 46 13.42 33.57 16.61
CA GLY A 46 13.71 32.94 15.32
C GLY A 46 13.15 33.71 14.13
N ALA A 47 13.42 33.23 12.91
CA ALA A 47 13.02 33.91 11.69
C ALA A 47 11.54 33.67 11.33
N TRP A 48 10.77 34.76 11.21
CA TRP A 48 9.38 34.77 10.75
C TRP A 48 9.25 35.60 9.46
N THR A 49 8.31 35.23 8.61
CA THR A 49 8.09 35.87 7.30
C THR A 49 6.75 36.59 7.30
N LEU A 50 6.76 37.86 6.91
CA LEU A 50 5.57 38.69 6.73
C LEU A 50 4.80 38.29 5.47
N SER A 51 3.47 38.28 5.54
CA SER A 51 2.60 37.97 4.41
C SER A 51 1.26 38.70 4.48
N THR A 52 0.68 38.97 3.31
CA THR A 52 -0.67 39.52 3.12
C THR A 52 -1.52 38.66 2.18
N SER A 53 -1.04 37.45 1.91
CA SER A 53 -1.54 36.56 0.85
C SER A 53 -2.96 36.04 1.15
N ASN A 54 -3.20 35.62 2.39
CA ASN A 54 -4.53 35.25 2.85
C ASN A 54 -5.17 36.48 3.49
N LYS A 55 -6.34 36.90 2.99
CA LYS A 55 -7.13 37.97 3.62
C LYS A 55 -7.83 37.44 4.87
N GLY A 56 -7.96 38.27 5.89
CA GLY A 56 -8.54 37.91 7.19
C GLY A 56 -7.65 38.23 8.39
N TYR A 57 -6.50 38.85 8.17
CA TYR A 57 -5.60 39.28 9.23
C TYR A 57 -6.05 40.57 9.92
N VAL A 58 -5.54 40.81 11.11
CA VAL A 58 -5.70 42.07 11.84
C VAL A 58 -4.54 43.00 11.45
N GLY A 59 -4.80 44.30 11.44
CA GLY A 59 -3.77 45.28 11.09
C GLY A 59 -3.36 45.20 9.62
N THR A 60 -2.04 45.22 9.36
CA THR A 60 -1.50 45.39 7.99
C THR A 60 -1.01 44.10 7.35
N ASN A 61 -0.70 43.08 8.14
CA ASN A 61 -0.17 41.79 7.70
C ASN A 61 -0.41 40.68 8.73
N TYR A 62 0.15 39.50 8.46
CA TYR A 62 0.39 38.47 9.47
C TYR A 62 1.77 37.87 9.22
N ILE A 63 2.29 37.12 10.18
CA ILE A 63 3.59 36.44 10.06
C ILE A 63 3.44 34.92 10.06
N HIS A 64 4.37 34.23 9.41
CA HIS A 64 4.43 32.77 9.41
C HIS A 64 5.84 32.23 9.58
N ASP A 65 5.93 31.03 10.14
CA ASP A 65 7.21 30.38 10.44
C ASP A 65 7.93 29.79 9.20
N GLY A 66 7.26 29.81 8.04
CA GLY A 66 7.77 29.24 6.79
C GLY A 66 7.83 27.71 6.79
N ALA A 67 7.13 27.05 7.73
CA ALA A 67 7.21 25.61 7.98
C ALA A 67 8.64 25.10 8.26
N ALA A 68 9.51 25.94 8.85
CA ALA A 68 10.89 25.61 9.17
C ALA A 68 11.25 26.03 10.62
N GLY A 69 12.29 25.43 11.21
CA GLY A 69 12.75 25.72 12.58
C GLY A 69 11.74 25.34 13.66
N LYS A 70 11.14 24.14 13.53
CA LYS A 70 10.08 23.64 14.43
C LYS A 70 10.59 23.44 15.84
N GLY A 71 9.91 24.05 16.81
CA GLY A 71 10.27 23.99 18.23
C GLY A 71 11.30 25.03 18.67
N GLU A 72 11.86 25.80 17.74
CA GLU A 72 12.86 26.83 18.02
C GLU A 72 12.27 28.25 17.92
N LYS A 73 11.13 28.39 17.25
CA LYS A 73 10.46 29.67 16.99
C LYS A 73 9.25 29.91 17.89
N SER A 74 9.08 31.16 18.30
CA SER A 74 7.89 31.63 19.04
C SER A 74 7.61 33.12 18.80
N VAL A 75 6.36 33.52 19.04
CA VAL A 75 5.89 34.92 19.00
C VAL A 75 5.25 35.22 20.35
N ALA A 76 5.79 36.22 21.07
CA ALA A 76 5.35 36.59 22.40
C ALA A 76 4.70 37.98 22.39
N TYR A 77 3.45 38.06 22.82
CA TYR A 77 2.65 39.28 22.86
C TYR A 77 2.65 39.88 24.26
N LYS A 78 3.13 41.12 24.36
CA LYS A 78 3.15 41.88 25.60
C LYS A 78 1.95 42.81 25.68
N VAL A 79 1.26 42.82 26.81
CA VAL A 79 0.06 43.63 27.05
C VAL A 79 0.17 44.35 28.38
N LYS A 80 -0.34 45.58 28.45
CA LYS A 80 -0.49 46.34 29.69
C LYS A 80 -1.95 46.28 30.14
N ILE A 81 -2.22 45.56 31.23
CA ILE A 81 -3.56 45.41 31.81
C ILE A 81 -3.84 46.62 32.71
N PRO A 82 -4.93 47.38 32.48
CA PRO A 82 -5.19 48.65 33.14
C PRO A 82 -5.79 48.54 34.55
N GLY A 83 -6.28 47.35 34.94
CA GLY A 83 -6.87 47.09 36.24
C GLY A 83 -7.11 45.59 36.44
N ASP A 84 -7.19 45.15 37.70
CA ASP A 84 -7.45 43.75 38.05
C ASP A 84 -8.81 43.31 37.51
N GLY A 85 -8.88 42.14 36.87
CA GLY A 85 -10.15 41.61 36.38
C GLY A 85 -10.01 40.44 35.42
N LYS A 86 -11.16 39.93 34.99
CA LYS A 86 -11.27 38.82 34.04
C LYS A 86 -11.27 39.32 32.61
N PHE A 87 -10.45 38.70 31.77
CA PHE A 87 -10.36 39.00 30.34
C PHE A 87 -10.56 37.73 29.52
N GLU A 88 -11.42 37.81 28.51
CA GLU A 88 -11.44 36.84 27.43
C GLU A 88 -10.21 37.06 26.53
N VAL A 89 -9.37 36.03 26.40
CA VAL A 89 -8.18 36.07 25.57
C VAL A 89 -8.48 35.41 24.23
N ARG A 90 -8.29 36.16 23.14
CA ARG A 90 -8.52 35.71 21.77
C ARG A 90 -7.26 35.83 20.93
N VAL A 91 -7.09 34.92 19.97
CA VAL A 91 -5.97 34.92 19.02
C VAL A 91 -6.51 35.02 17.60
N SER A 92 -5.89 35.86 16.78
CA SER A 92 -6.13 35.95 15.36
C SER A 92 -5.15 35.11 14.55
N TYR A 93 -5.62 34.58 13.42
CA TYR A 93 -4.78 33.89 12.44
C TYR A 93 -5.50 33.78 11.10
N THR A 94 -4.72 33.63 10.02
CA THR A 94 -5.27 33.32 8.69
C THR A 94 -5.28 31.81 8.44
N HIS A 95 -6.46 31.26 8.15
CA HIS A 95 -6.61 29.82 7.94
C HIS A 95 -6.04 29.35 6.60
N GLY A 96 -5.78 28.04 6.47
CA GLY A 96 -5.37 27.42 5.21
C GLY A 96 -5.16 25.91 5.30
N THR A 97 -5.27 25.21 4.17
CA THR A 97 -5.13 23.73 4.15
C THR A 97 -3.70 23.23 4.42
N ASN A 98 -2.72 24.13 4.41
CA ASN A 98 -1.30 23.87 4.70
C ASN A 98 -0.85 24.44 6.06
N ARG A 99 -1.78 24.76 6.97
CA ARG A 99 -1.44 25.19 8.34
C ARG A 99 -1.44 24.00 9.30
N ASP A 100 -0.84 24.18 10.46
CA ASP A 100 -0.84 23.15 11.48
C ASP A 100 -2.20 23.07 12.20
N SER A 101 -2.66 21.85 12.46
CA SER A 101 -3.94 21.61 13.13
C SER A 101 -3.81 21.60 14.67
N LYS A 102 -2.60 21.76 15.21
CA LYS A 102 -2.33 21.67 16.65
C LYS A 102 -1.23 22.65 17.08
N VAL A 103 -1.44 23.94 16.84
CA VAL A 103 -0.52 25.01 17.25
C VAL A 103 -0.63 25.27 18.76
N PRO A 104 0.45 25.11 19.55
CA PRO A 104 0.44 25.44 20.98
C PRO A 104 0.46 26.95 21.22
N VAL A 105 -0.42 27.42 22.09
CA VAL A 105 -0.48 28.79 22.57
C VAL A 105 -0.50 28.78 24.10
N LEU A 106 0.54 29.37 24.69
CA LEU A 106 0.67 29.56 26.13
C LEU A 106 0.00 30.88 26.54
N ILE A 107 -0.81 30.85 27.58
CA ILE A 107 -1.42 32.01 28.22
C ILE A 107 -0.88 32.10 29.64
N ARG A 108 -0.28 33.24 30.00
CA ARG A 108 0.13 33.57 31.36
C ARG A 108 -0.91 34.48 32.00
N HIS A 109 -1.44 34.09 33.14
CA HIS A 109 -2.51 34.79 33.87
C HIS A 109 -2.25 34.71 35.39
N ALA A 110 -3.10 35.34 36.21
CA ALA A 110 -2.89 35.46 37.65
C ALA A 110 -2.75 34.09 38.35
N ASP A 111 -3.51 33.08 37.93
CA ASP A 111 -3.47 31.73 38.51
C ASP A 111 -2.35 30.83 37.95
N GLY A 112 -1.49 31.35 37.06
CA GLY A 112 -0.35 30.61 36.49
C GLY A 112 -0.34 30.57 34.96
N GLU A 113 0.10 29.43 34.39
CA GLU A 113 0.24 29.27 32.94
C GLU A 113 -0.68 28.16 32.40
N THR A 114 -1.44 28.47 31.34
CA THR A 114 -2.30 27.51 30.62
C THR A 114 -1.86 27.38 29.18
N THR A 115 -1.72 26.15 28.66
CA THR A 115 -1.49 25.92 27.21
C THR A 115 -2.76 25.44 26.52
N LYS A 116 -3.18 26.13 25.46
CA LYS A 116 -4.25 25.72 24.54
C LYS A 116 -3.66 25.33 23.18
N TYR A 117 -4.43 24.57 22.40
CA TYR A 117 -4.04 24.18 21.04
C TYR A 117 -5.08 24.69 20.04
N ILE A 118 -4.61 25.32 18.97
CA ILE A 118 -5.45 25.89 17.91
C ILE A 118 -5.28 25.10 16.61
N ASP A 119 -6.39 24.83 15.94
CA ASP A 119 -6.42 24.22 14.60
C ASP A 119 -6.50 25.32 13.52
N GLN A 120 -5.34 25.70 12.97
CA GLN A 120 -5.25 26.78 11.98
C GLN A 120 -5.69 26.35 10.57
N THR A 121 -6.15 25.10 10.39
CA THR A 121 -6.74 24.65 9.13
C THR A 121 -8.18 25.16 8.94
N LYS A 122 -8.82 25.58 10.03
CA LYS A 122 -10.21 26.03 10.07
C LYS A 122 -10.30 27.55 10.11
N ASN A 123 -11.37 28.11 9.58
CA ASN A 123 -11.61 29.55 9.68
C ASN A 123 -11.82 29.94 11.16
N PRO A 124 -11.23 31.05 11.65
CA PRO A 124 -11.50 31.52 13.00
C PRO A 124 -13.02 31.74 13.20
N PRO A 125 -13.61 31.23 14.29
CA PRO A 125 -15.07 31.21 14.45
C PRO A 125 -15.67 32.57 14.80
N ILE A 126 -14.89 33.51 15.34
CA ILE A 126 -15.36 34.82 15.77
C ILE A 126 -15.09 35.82 14.64
N ASP A 127 -16.17 36.19 13.94
CA ASP A 127 -16.19 37.13 12.81
C ASP A 127 -15.20 36.81 11.67
N GLY A 128 -14.68 35.58 11.63
CA GLY A 128 -13.65 35.16 10.67
C GLY A 128 -12.23 35.61 11.02
N HIS A 129 -12.02 36.27 12.17
CA HIS A 129 -10.75 36.85 12.57
C HIS A 129 -10.15 36.23 13.83
N PHE A 130 -10.98 35.83 14.81
CA PHE A 130 -10.49 35.41 16.12
C PHE A 130 -10.98 34.02 16.53
N VAL A 131 -10.19 33.36 17.38
CA VAL A 131 -10.58 32.21 18.20
C VAL A 131 -10.40 32.56 19.67
N SER A 132 -11.38 32.23 20.50
CA SER A 132 -11.28 32.38 21.96
C SER A 132 -10.43 31.25 22.56
N LEU A 133 -9.52 31.61 23.45
CA LEU A 133 -8.72 30.67 24.25
C LEU A 133 -9.34 30.40 25.62
N GLY A 134 -10.28 31.25 26.04
CA GLY A 134 -10.94 31.21 27.34
C GLY A 134 -10.89 32.57 28.05
N THR A 135 -11.47 32.60 29.24
CA THR A 135 -11.46 33.75 30.14
C THR A 135 -10.48 33.47 31.28
N TYR A 136 -9.65 34.47 31.60
CA TYR A 136 -8.59 34.35 32.60
C TYR A 136 -8.51 35.62 33.46
N ASP A 137 -8.14 35.47 34.72
CA ASP A 137 -7.89 36.57 35.64
C ASP A 137 -6.52 37.21 35.39
N PHE A 138 -6.47 38.53 35.29
CA PHE A 138 -5.24 39.30 35.17
C PHE A 138 -5.16 40.36 36.27
N LEU A 139 -3.96 40.58 36.80
CA LEU A 139 -3.66 41.71 37.68
C LEU A 139 -3.17 42.90 36.85
N VAL A 140 -3.37 44.10 37.37
CA VAL A 140 -2.87 45.35 36.79
C VAL A 140 -1.35 45.28 36.60
N GLY A 141 -0.87 45.67 35.41
CA GLY A 141 0.56 45.65 35.11
C GLY A 141 0.89 45.17 33.69
N GLU A 142 2.18 44.98 33.43
CA GLU A 142 2.68 44.49 32.13
C GLU A 142 2.85 42.97 32.15
N TRP A 143 2.31 42.30 31.14
CA TRP A 143 2.35 40.85 31.00
C TRP A 143 2.89 40.45 29.64
N GLU A 144 3.81 39.49 29.58
CA GLU A 144 4.04 38.69 28.37
C GLU A 144 2.98 37.58 28.32
N ALA A 145 1.76 38.00 28.05
CA ALA A 145 0.54 37.23 28.35
C ALA A 145 0.28 36.07 27.39
N VAL A 146 0.64 36.18 26.11
CA VAL A 146 0.38 35.13 25.11
C VAL A 146 1.63 34.78 24.34
N VAL A 147 1.96 33.49 24.23
CA VAL A 147 3.08 33.00 23.44
C VAL A 147 2.62 31.92 22.47
N ILE A 148 2.71 32.18 21.17
CA ILE A 148 2.47 31.20 20.10
C ILE A 148 3.80 30.49 19.81
N SER A 149 3.84 29.16 19.91
CA SER A 149 5.06 28.36 19.72
C SER A 149 4.94 27.40 18.54
N THR A 150 6.08 27.07 17.94
CA THR A 150 6.18 26.03 16.90
C THR A 150 6.50 24.64 17.46
N LYS A 151 6.62 24.48 18.79
CA LYS A 151 6.98 23.20 19.43
C LYS A 151 5.94 22.11 19.15
N GLY A 152 6.38 20.99 18.58
CA GLY A 152 5.51 19.86 18.23
C GLY A 152 4.65 20.05 16.98
N THR A 153 4.78 21.18 16.26
CA THR A 153 4.08 21.42 14.99
C THR A 153 4.85 20.84 13.80
N LYS A 154 4.14 20.47 12.73
CA LYS A 154 4.67 19.88 11.49
C LYS A 154 4.44 20.76 10.26
N GLN A 155 3.36 21.55 10.24
CA GLN A 155 2.96 22.41 9.10
C GLN A 155 3.04 23.90 9.46
N HIS A 156 2.73 24.82 8.53
CA HIS A 156 2.87 26.26 8.78
C HIS A 156 2.14 26.73 10.06
N VAL A 157 2.83 27.52 10.87
CA VAL A 157 2.25 28.23 12.01
C VAL A 157 2.11 29.70 11.64
N ILE A 158 0.92 30.24 11.83
CA ILE A 158 0.56 31.64 11.62
C ILE A 158 0.46 32.35 12.96
N ALA A 159 0.97 33.57 13.03
CA ALA A 159 0.76 34.49 14.14
C ALA A 159 0.37 35.87 13.57
N ASP A 160 -0.56 36.53 14.23
CA ASP A 160 -1.22 37.77 13.78
C ASP A 160 -1.43 38.64 15.03
N ALA A 161 -2.67 38.95 15.43
CA ALA A 161 -2.95 39.70 16.66
C ALA A 161 -3.46 38.84 17.83
N VAL A 162 -3.37 39.38 19.04
CA VAL A 162 -4.09 38.90 20.24
C VAL A 162 -5.00 39.99 20.78
N GLN A 163 -6.15 39.60 21.32
CA GLN A 163 -7.16 40.51 21.87
C GLN A 163 -7.56 40.10 23.29
N PHE A 164 -7.62 41.08 24.18
CA PHE A 164 -8.07 40.95 25.57
C PHE A 164 -9.33 41.78 25.76
N LEU A 165 -10.46 41.12 26.05
CA LEU A 165 -11.74 41.75 26.28
C LEU A 165 -12.15 41.59 27.74
N PRO A 166 -12.40 42.69 28.49
CA PRO A 166 -12.95 42.59 29.84
C PRO A 166 -14.26 41.78 29.85
N GLU A 167 -14.39 40.87 30.81
CA GLU A 167 -15.61 40.08 30.99
C GLU A 167 -16.81 41.01 31.24
N GLY A 168 -17.90 40.82 30.49
CA GLY A 168 -19.07 41.70 30.52
C GLY A 168 -19.09 42.84 29.50
N THR A 169 -18.10 42.92 28.59
CA THR A 169 -18.15 43.85 27.45
C THR A 169 -19.37 43.53 26.55
N PRO A 170 -20.33 44.46 26.34
CA PRO A 170 -21.52 44.19 25.54
C PRO A 170 -21.17 43.97 24.06
N VAL A 171 -21.76 42.92 23.46
CA VAL A 171 -21.58 42.59 22.03
C VAL A 171 -22.29 43.66 21.19
N VAL A 172 -21.56 44.71 20.79
CA VAL A 172 -22.08 45.70 19.84
C VAL A 172 -21.98 45.12 18.44
N ALA A 173 -23.10 44.63 17.90
CA ALA A 173 -23.20 44.21 16.51
C ALA A 173 -22.88 45.40 15.58
N GLN A 174 -21.73 45.35 14.88
CA GLN A 174 -21.38 46.36 13.89
C GLN A 174 -22.36 46.31 12.71
N LYS A 175 -22.99 47.47 12.43
CA LYS A 175 -23.84 47.72 11.26
C LYS A 175 -23.05 47.47 9.97
N LYS A 176 -23.58 46.63 9.08
CA LYS A 176 -23.09 46.45 7.70
C LYS A 176 -23.05 47.79 6.94
N PRO A 177 -21.99 48.09 6.18
CA PRO A 177 -21.98 49.24 5.27
C PRO A 177 -22.97 49.02 4.13
N LYS A 178 -23.70 50.10 3.76
CA LYS A 178 -24.59 50.15 2.60
C LYS A 178 -23.79 49.95 1.31
N ALA A 179 -24.33 49.14 0.41
CA ALA A 179 -23.82 48.94 -0.94
C ALA A 179 -24.58 49.87 -1.89
N ASP A 180 -23.85 50.72 -2.62
CA ASP A 180 -24.39 51.47 -3.74
C ASP A 180 -24.24 50.65 -5.05
N ASN A 181 -25.39 50.52 -5.71
CA ASN A 181 -25.72 50.35 -7.13
C ASN A 181 -25.16 49.18 -8.01
N GLU A 182 -26.16 48.47 -8.57
CA GLU A 182 -26.28 47.68 -9.82
C GLU A 182 -25.71 46.23 -9.93
N PRO A 183 -26.30 45.35 -10.78
CA PRO A 183 -27.73 45.06 -10.99
C PRO A 183 -28.09 43.55 -10.85
N ALA A 184 -29.40 43.27 -10.76
CA ALA A 184 -30.14 42.00 -10.96
C ALA A 184 -29.72 40.72 -10.17
N LYS A 185 -30.57 40.37 -9.17
CA LYS A 185 -30.54 39.15 -8.35
C LYS A 185 -30.79 37.88 -9.19
N ALA A 186 -29.92 36.87 -9.04
CA ALA A 186 -30.26 35.46 -9.31
C ALA A 186 -30.82 34.80 -8.03
N ASN A 187 -32.00 34.18 -8.15
CA ASN A 187 -32.79 33.64 -7.03
C ASN A 187 -32.06 32.51 -6.26
N PRO A 188 -31.73 32.66 -4.96
CA PRO A 188 -30.96 31.66 -4.20
C PRO A 188 -31.66 30.30 -3.99
N SER A 189 -33.01 30.27 -3.95
CA SER A 189 -33.77 29.03 -3.73
C SER A 189 -33.70 28.08 -4.94
N ALA A 190 -33.85 28.62 -6.15
CA ALA A 190 -33.77 27.84 -7.39
C ALA A 190 -32.41 27.15 -7.60
N ASN A 191 -31.33 27.72 -7.06
CA ASN A 191 -29.98 27.13 -7.13
C ASN A 191 -29.79 25.98 -6.12
N LYS A 192 -30.44 26.02 -4.95
CA LYS A 192 -30.42 24.90 -3.98
C LYS A 192 -31.16 23.69 -4.51
N ASP A 193 -32.36 23.87 -5.06
CA ASP A 193 -33.16 22.77 -5.61
C ASP A 193 -32.50 22.17 -6.86
N ARG A 194 -31.92 23.02 -7.71
CA ARG A 194 -31.12 22.56 -8.86
C ARG A 194 -29.87 21.81 -8.42
N LEU A 195 -29.17 22.27 -7.38
CA LEU A 195 -28.01 21.56 -6.82
C LEU A 195 -28.40 20.20 -6.26
N ALA A 196 -29.48 20.11 -5.49
CA ALA A 196 -30.00 18.86 -4.94
C ALA A 196 -30.41 17.89 -6.05
N LYS A 197 -31.10 18.37 -7.09
CA LYS A 197 -31.48 17.57 -8.27
C LYS A 197 -30.26 17.06 -9.03
N MET A 198 -29.26 17.91 -9.27
CA MET A 198 -28.03 17.53 -9.96
C MET A 198 -27.17 16.58 -9.11
N GLN A 199 -27.15 16.72 -7.79
CA GLN A 199 -26.48 15.78 -6.89
C GLN A 199 -27.18 14.41 -6.89
N LYS A 200 -28.52 14.39 -6.90
CA LYS A 200 -29.32 13.16 -7.03
C LYS A 200 -29.08 12.50 -8.39
N GLU A 201 -29.05 13.27 -9.47
CA GLU A 201 -28.75 12.77 -10.82
C GLU A 201 -27.29 12.29 -10.92
N LEU A 202 -26.32 13.01 -10.34
CA LEU A 202 -24.93 12.58 -10.28
C LEU A 202 -24.81 11.25 -9.53
N LYS A 203 -25.45 11.11 -8.36
CA LYS A 203 -25.43 9.86 -7.58
C LYS A 203 -26.08 8.71 -8.35
N ALA A 204 -27.17 8.97 -9.07
CA ALA A 204 -27.85 7.97 -9.91
C ALA A 204 -27.03 7.59 -11.16
N LEU A 205 -26.29 8.53 -11.75
CA LEU A 205 -25.41 8.26 -12.88
C LEU A 205 -24.10 7.59 -12.42
N GLU A 206 -23.58 7.91 -11.24
CA GLU A 206 -22.41 7.27 -10.65
C GLU A 206 -22.71 5.84 -10.20
N SER A 207 -23.93 5.57 -9.70
CA SER A 207 -24.35 4.20 -9.38
C SER A 207 -24.57 3.33 -10.62
N LYS A 208 -25.01 3.95 -11.73
CA LYS A 208 -25.15 3.30 -13.05
C LYS A 208 -23.87 3.36 -13.89
N ALA A 209 -22.83 4.05 -13.43
CA ALA A 209 -21.59 4.18 -14.17
C ALA A 209 -20.90 2.83 -14.23
N VAL A 210 -20.51 2.42 -15.43
CA VAL A 210 -19.53 1.34 -15.58
C VAL A 210 -18.25 1.82 -14.90
N LYS A 211 -17.95 1.26 -13.72
CA LYS A 211 -16.70 1.54 -13.01
C LYS A 211 -15.57 1.09 -13.93
N ARG A 212 -14.86 2.06 -14.50
CA ARG A 212 -13.64 1.75 -15.22
C ARG A 212 -12.66 1.16 -14.21
N PRO A 213 -12.01 0.02 -14.51
CA PRO A 213 -10.99 -0.50 -13.63
C PRO A 213 -9.93 0.59 -13.43
N GLN A 214 -9.74 0.99 -12.18
CA GLN A 214 -8.67 1.89 -11.79
C GLN A 214 -7.58 1.04 -11.16
N ILE A 215 -6.34 1.26 -11.60
CA ILE A 215 -5.16 0.64 -11.02
C ILE A 215 -4.37 1.71 -10.29
N ILE A 216 -3.71 1.32 -9.20
CA ILE A 216 -2.65 2.15 -8.62
C ILE A 216 -1.46 2.01 -9.57
N ALA A 217 -1.02 3.11 -10.15
CA ALA A 217 0.16 3.17 -10.99
C ALA A 217 1.13 4.21 -10.44
N ALA A 218 2.42 3.99 -10.64
CA ALA A 218 3.43 5.00 -10.35
C ALA A 218 3.35 6.10 -11.42
N ASP A 219 3.16 7.35 -11.01
CA ASP A 219 3.22 8.51 -11.90
C ASP A 219 4.64 9.10 -11.92
N GLU A 220 4.96 9.86 -12.96
CA GLU A 220 6.19 10.65 -12.97
C GLU A 220 6.05 11.87 -12.05
N SER A 221 7.15 12.23 -11.39
CA SER A 221 7.23 13.54 -10.75
C SER A 221 7.07 14.63 -11.81
N LYS A 222 6.45 15.76 -11.46
CA LYS A 222 6.38 16.94 -12.34
C LYS A 222 7.76 17.50 -12.70
N THR A 223 8.77 17.21 -11.88
CA THR A 223 10.15 17.65 -12.04
C THR A 223 11.09 16.49 -11.72
N PRO A 224 11.22 15.50 -12.61
CA PRO A 224 12.14 14.40 -12.40
C PRO A 224 13.58 14.88 -12.57
N GLY A 225 14.50 14.34 -11.77
CA GLY A 225 15.86 14.84 -11.74
C GLY A 225 16.78 14.02 -10.84
N ASP A 226 18.03 14.49 -10.78
CA ASP A 226 19.08 13.93 -9.94
C ASP A 226 18.75 14.12 -8.46
N ILE A 227 19.04 13.11 -7.64
CA ILE A 227 18.74 13.10 -6.21
C ILE A 227 20.02 13.27 -5.38
N GLN A 228 19.87 13.75 -4.15
CA GLN A 228 20.99 13.83 -3.20
C GLN A 228 21.20 12.47 -2.53
N ILE A 229 22.46 12.12 -2.26
CA ILE A 229 22.80 10.92 -1.50
C ILE A 229 22.27 11.09 -0.08
N ALA A 230 21.50 10.13 0.44
CA ALA A 230 21.15 10.10 1.85
C ALA A 230 22.35 9.55 2.66
N ILE A 231 23.09 10.41 3.36
CA ILE A 231 24.28 10.00 4.12
C ILE A 231 23.84 9.05 5.24
N ARG A 232 24.39 7.83 5.23
CA ARG A 232 24.01 6.73 6.14
C ARG A 232 22.52 6.35 6.05
N GLY A 233 21.88 6.60 4.91
CA GLY A 233 20.46 6.30 4.70
C GLY A 233 19.48 7.28 5.36
N ASN A 234 19.97 8.35 5.98
CA ASN A 234 19.11 9.38 6.55
C ASN A 234 18.69 10.38 5.46
N VAL A 235 17.41 10.36 5.08
CA VAL A 235 16.84 11.25 4.04
C VAL A 235 16.91 12.74 4.39
N HIS A 236 17.11 13.08 5.67
CA HIS A 236 17.29 14.46 6.14
C HIS A 236 18.76 14.88 6.20
N ASN A 237 19.71 13.94 6.12
CA ASN A 237 21.13 14.23 6.03
C ASN A 237 21.60 14.08 4.59
N ALA A 238 21.33 15.12 3.81
CA ALA A 238 21.53 15.09 2.38
C ALA A 238 22.99 15.41 2.01
N GLY A 239 23.60 14.52 1.25
CA GLY A 239 24.95 14.63 0.71
C GLY A 239 24.97 15.19 -0.72
N PRO A 240 26.07 14.99 -1.45
CA PRO A 240 26.22 15.49 -2.81
C PRO A 240 25.09 15.04 -3.74
N LYS A 241 24.66 15.95 -4.62
CA LYS A 241 23.71 15.61 -5.69
C LYS A 241 24.39 14.65 -6.66
N THR A 242 23.75 13.50 -6.91
CA THR A 242 24.32 12.46 -7.76
C THR A 242 23.56 12.36 -9.08
N PRO A 243 24.26 12.47 -10.22
CA PRO A 243 23.62 12.30 -11.51
C PRO A 243 23.04 10.90 -11.66
N ARG A 244 21.86 10.81 -12.27
CA ARG A 244 21.30 9.52 -12.67
C ARG A 244 22.20 8.86 -13.72
N ARG A 245 22.57 7.60 -13.47
CA ARG A 245 23.51 6.83 -14.29
C ARG A 245 23.16 5.33 -14.23
N PHE A 246 23.80 4.57 -15.11
CA PHE A 246 23.70 3.11 -15.18
C PHE A 246 24.94 2.43 -14.61
N ILE A 247 24.83 1.15 -14.26
CA ILE A 247 25.95 0.36 -13.73
C ILE A 247 26.96 0.14 -14.86
N GLN A 248 28.12 0.78 -14.75
CA GLN A 248 29.13 0.80 -15.82
C GLN A 248 29.74 -0.58 -16.09
N VAL A 249 30.00 -1.36 -15.04
CA VAL A 249 30.63 -2.70 -15.17
C VAL A 249 29.74 -3.71 -15.90
N LEU A 250 28.43 -3.48 -15.96
CA LEU A 250 27.48 -4.33 -16.68
C LEU A 250 27.15 -3.79 -18.07
N ASN A 251 27.77 -2.68 -18.49
CA ASN A 251 27.46 -2.03 -19.75
C ASN A 251 28.46 -2.43 -20.83
N GLN A 252 27.98 -3.14 -21.85
CA GLN A 252 28.75 -3.40 -23.07
C GLN A 252 28.34 -2.37 -24.13
N GLY A 253 29.20 -1.39 -24.38
CA GLY A 253 28.97 -0.32 -25.38
C GLY A 253 28.74 1.08 -24.78
N PRO A 254 28.09 2.00 -25.51
CA PRO A 254 27.80 3.34 -25.01
C PRO A 254 26.73 3.29 -23.91
N LEU A 255 26.88 4.10 -22.88
CA LEU A 255 25.87 4.19 -21.81
C LEU A 255 24.56 4.78 -22.37
N PRO A 256 23.39 4.26 -21.94
CA PRO A 256 22.12 4.87 -22.30
C PRO A 256 22.09 6.34 -21.88
N LYS A 257 21.47 7.18 -22.71
CA LYS A 257 21.27 8.60 -22.44
C LYS A 257 19.89 8.83 -21.85
N ILE A 258 19.82 9.48 -20.69
CA ILE A 258 18.55 9.88 -20.07
C ILE A 258 18.09 11.19 -20.71
N ALA A 259 16.86 11.22 -21.23
CA ALA A 259 16.33 12.43 -21.85
C ALA A 259 16.17 13.59 -20.84
N PRO A 260 16.33 14.86 -21.26
CA PRO A 260 16.04 16.01 -20.40
C PRO A 260 14.60 15.95 -19.88
N LYS A 261 14.41 16.17 -18.58
CA LYS A 261 13.09 16.07 -17.89
C LYS A 261 12.42 14.69 -17.92
N ALA A 262 13.10 13.62 -18.33
CA ALA A 262 12.63 12.25 -18.11
C ALA A 262 13.12 11.73 -16.76
N SER A 263 12.49 10.70 -16.20
CA SER A 263 12.96 10.09 -14.94
C SER A 263 14.17 9.17 -15.11
N GLY A 264 14.42 8.67 -16.32
CA GLY A 264 15.42 7.62 -16.57
C GLY A 264 14.88 6.18 -16.43
N ARG A 265 13.60 6.01 -16.05
CA ARG A 265 13.01 4.67 -15.80
C ARG A 265 12.83 3.87 -17.08
N MET A 266 12.40 4.53 -18.16
CA MET A 266 12.24 3.89 -19.46
C MET A 266 13.61 3.47 -20.01
N GLU A 267 14.61 4.35 -19.89
CA GLU A 267 15.98 4.06 -20.31
C GLU A 267 16.59 2.91 -19.50
N LEU A 268 16.30 2.83 -18.20
CA LEU A 268 16.68 1.69 -17.36
C LEU A 268 15.99 0.40 -17.79
N ALA A 269 14.69 0.44 -18.08
CA ALA A 269 13.97 -0.72 -18.57
C ALA A 269 14.56 -1.24 -19.90
N ASN A 270 14.80 -0.34 -20.85
CA ASN A 270 15.39 -0.67 -22.15
C ASN A 270 16.83 -1.18 -22.01
N TRP A 271 17.63 -0.62 -21.09
CA TRP A 271 18.98 -1.08 -20.82
C TRP A 271 19.00 -2.48 -20.19
N MET A 272 18.15 -2.74 -19.20
CA MET A 272 18.07 -4.06 -18.57
C MET A 272 17.55 -5.12 -19.54
N ALA A 273 16.58 -4.78 -20.40
CA ALA A 273 16.00 -5.69 -21.39
C ALA A 273 16.74 -5.67 -22.74
N SER A 274 17.92 -5.05 -22.81
CA SER A 274 18.74 -5.05 -24.01
C SER A 274 19.33 -6.45 -24.25
N ALA A 275 19.37 -6.88 -25.51
CA ALA A 275 20.06 -8.09 -25.94
C ALA A 275 21.56 -8.09 -25.60
N GLN A 276 22.16 -6.90 -25.44
CA GLN A 276 23.57 -6.72 -25.09
C GLN A 276 23.81 -6.74 -23.58
N HIS A 277 22.75 -6.76 -22.76
CA HIS A 277 22.91 -6.80 -21.31
C HIS A 277 23.37 -8.21 -20.88
N PRO A 278 24.52 -8.34 -20.20
CA PRO A 278 25.16 -9.64 -19.99
C PRO A 278 24.41 -10.57 -19.01
N LEU A 279 23.59 -10.05 -18.11
CA LEU A 279 22.99 -10.86 -17.04
C LEU A 279 21.51 -11.18 -17.23
N THR A 280 20.69 -10.28 -17.77
CA THR A 280 19.22 -10.40 -17.73
C THR A 280 18.72 -11.70 -18.35
N ALA A 281 19.16 -12.03 -19.57
CA ALA A 281 18.75 -13.25 -20.25
C ALA A 281 19.26 -14.52 -19.52
N ARG A 282 20.50 -14.52 -19.03
CA ARG A 282 21.09 -15.64 -18.28
C ARG A 282 20.36 -15.88 -16.96
N VAL A 283 20.14 -14.83 -16.17
CA VAL A 283 19.41 -14.90 -14.90
C VAL A 283 18.00 -15.41 -15.13
N PHE A 284 17.31 -14.91 -16.17
CA PHE A 284 15.96 -15.34 -16.48
C PHE A 284 15.91 -16.80 -16.95
N ALA A 285 16.81 -17.21 -17.86
CA ALA A 285 16.91 -18.59 -18.32
C ALA A 285 17.21 -19.56 -17.16
N ASN A 286 18.12 -19.18 -16.26
CA ASN A 286 18.41 -19.96 -15.05
C ASN A 286 17.20 -20.06 -14.11
N ARG A 287 16.40 -19.00 -13.96
CA ARG A 287 15.16 -19.03 -13.16
C ARG A 287 14.12 -19.97 -13.77
N VAL A 288 13.94 -19.94 -15.09
CA VAL A 288 13.05 -20.89 -15.79
C VAL A 288 13.55 -22.32 -15.59
N TRP A 289 14.85 -22.56 -15.76
CA TRP A 289 15.46 -23.86 -15.49
C TRP A 289 15.24 -24.31 -14.05
N HIS A 290 15.52 -23.45 -13.06
CA HIS A 290 15.28 -23.71 -11.65
C HIS A 290 13.80 -24.07 -11.38
N HIS A 291 12.84 -23.35 -11.96
CA HIS A 291 11.44 -23.70 -11.79
C HIS A 291 11.05 -25.04 -12.41
N LEU A 292 11.70 -25.45 -13.50
CA LEU A 292 11.42 -26.70 -14.19
C LEU A 292 12.13 -27.91 -13.55
N PHE A 293 13.38 -27.75 -13.12
CA PHE A 293 14.23 -28.80 -12.54
C PHE A 293 14.38 -28.73 -11.02
N GLY A 294 13.85 -27.70 -10.35
CA GLY A 294 13.97 -27.49 -8.90
C GLY A 294 15.33 -26.95 -8.43
N LYS A 295 16.34 -26.96 -9.30
CA LYS A 295 17.70 -26.46 -9.05
C LYS A 295 18.20 -25.76 -10.31
N GLY A 296 18.75 -24.56 -10.15
CA GLY A 296 19.29 -23.78 -11.27
C GLY A 296 20.60 -24.39 -11.80
N VAL A 297 20.94 -24.07 -13.06
CA VAL A 297 22.30 -24.31 -13.60
C VAL A 297 23.32 -23.51 -12.78
N VAL A 298 22.97 -22.28 -12.43
CA VAL A 298 23.58 -21.52 -11.32
C VAL A 298 22.70 -21.73 -10.10
N THR A 299 23.21 -22.43 -9.10
CA THR A 299 22.44 -22.78 -7.89
C THR A 299 22.15 -21.58 -7.00
N SER A 300 23.00 -20.55 -7.02
CA SER A 300 22.73 -19.26 -6.38
C SER A 300 21.81 -18.39 -7.24
N VAL A 301 20.51 -18.72 -7.27
CA VAL A 301 19.52 -18.11 -8.20
C VAL A 301 19.48 -16.58 -8.15
N ASP A 302 19.74 -15.96 -7.00
CA ASP A 302 19.76 -14.51 -6.80
C ASP A 302 21.15 -13.86 -6.84
N ASN A 303 22.22 -14.63 -7.02
CA ASN A 303 23.59 -14.11 -6.99
C ASN A 303 24.46 -14.74 -8.08
N PHE A 304 24.65 -13.99 -9.17
CA PHE A 304 25.55 -14.33 -10.28
C PHE A 304 26.91 -13.63 -10.16
N GLY A 305 27.17 -12.96 -9.04
CA GLY A 305 28.44 -12.29 -8.76
C GLY A 305 29.48 -13.22 -8.16
N HIS A 306 30.62 -12.65 -7.73
CA HIS A 306 31.75 -13.40 -7.18
C HIS A 306 31.42 -14.20 -5.90
N MET A 307 30.45 -13.74 -5.11
CA MET A 307 29.97 -14.47 -3.92
C MET A 307 28.91 -15.53 -4.27
N GLY A 308 28.53 -15.67 -5.54
CA GLY A 308 27.64 -16.69 -6.05
C GLY A 308 28.38 -17.99 -6.40
N ARG A 309 27.65 -18.93 -7.00
CA ARG A 309 28.18 -20.18 -7.54
C ARG A 309 28.38 -20.03 -9.05
N LEU A 310 29.39 -20.72 -9.57
CA LEU A 310 29.57 -20.87 -11.01
C LEU A 310 28.48 -21.80 -11.58
N PRO A 311 28.09 -21.63 -12.85
CA PRO A 311 27.16 -22.55 -13.49
C PRO A 311 27.78 -23.94 -13.62
N SER A 312 26.98 -24.98 -13.37
CA SER A 312 27.38 -26.37 -13.65
C SER A 312 27.65 -26.60 -15.15
N ASN A 313 26.98 -25.84 -16.02
CA ASN A 313 27.20 -25.85 -17.45
C ASN A 313 26.98 -24.45 -18.06
N GLN A 314 28.08 -23.70 -18.25
CA GLN A 314 28.06 -22.35 -18.83
C GLN A 314 27.53 -22.34 -20.27
N ALA A 315 27.97 -23.29 -21.11
CA ALA A 315 27.59 -23.32 -22.52
C ALA A 315 26.08 -23.52 -22.71
N LEU A 316 25.47 -24.38 -21.89
CA LEU A 316 24.02 -24.57 -21.86
C LEU A 316 23.29 -23.29 -21.44
N LEU A 317 23.76 -22.63 -20.38
CA LEU A 317 23.15 -21.39 -19.90
C LEU A 317 23.22 -20.29 -20.95
N ASP A 318 24.36 -20.15 -21.61
CA ASP A 318 24.56 -19.19 -22.71
C ASP A 318 23.67 -19.51 -23.90
N HIS A 319 23.58 -20.79 -24.31
CA HIS A 319 22.68 -21.23 -25.37
C HIS A 319 21.23 -20.84 -25.08
N LEU A 320 20.72 -21.17 -23.90
CA LEU A 320 19.34 -20.83 -23.51
C LEU A 320 19.11 -19.31 -23.42
N ALA A 321 20.09 -18.55 -22.95
CA ALA A 321 20.00 -17.10 -22.85
C ALA A 321 19.96 -16.44 -24.24
N VAL A 322 20.83 -16.86 -25.16
CA VAL A 322 20.85 -16.35 -26.55
C VAL A 322 19.55 -16.68 -27.25
N ARG A 323 19.11 -17.95 -27.19
CA ARG A 323 17.84 -18.40 -27.78
C ARG A 323 16.65 -17.61 -27.24
N PHE A 324 16.62 -17.35 -25.93
CA PHE A 324 15.55 -16.57 -25.32
C PHE A 324 15.47 -15.15 -25.89
N VAL A 325 16.61 -14.50 -26.13
CA VAL A 325 16.66 -13.17 -26.76
C VAL A 325 16.27 -13.23 -28.24
N GLU A 326 16.76 -14.22 -28.99
CA GLU A 326 16.45 -14.42 -30.42
C GLU A 326 14.96 -14.73 -30.65
N GLN A 327 14.28 -15.33 -29.67
CA GLN A 327 12.85 -15.63 -29.69
C GLN A 327 12.01 -14.50 -29.07
N ASP A 328 12.47 -13.25 -29.19
CA ASP A 328 11.77 -12.05 -28.70
C ASP A 328 11.37 -12.13 -27.22
N TRP A 329 12.23 -12.73 -26.39
CA TRP A 329 12.00 -12.88 -24.94
C TRP A 329 10.72 -13.68 -24.62
N SER A 330 10.34 -14.61 -25.50
CA SER A 330 9.18 -15.48 -25.29
C SER A 330 9.44 -16.53 -24.21
N MET A 331 8.87 -16.31 -23.03
CA MET A 331 8.92 -17.28 -21.92
C MET A 331 8.34 -18.64 -22.34
N LYS A 332 7.32 -18.67 -23.20
CA LYS A 332 6.68 -19.91 -23.65
C LYS A 332 7.60 -20.74 -24.54
N GLU A 333 8.32 -20.09 -25.46
CA GLU A 333 9.25 -20.79 -26.35
C GLU A 333 10.45 -21.34 -25.57
N LEU A 334 11.01 -20.56 -24.65
CA LEU A 334 12.08 -21.03 -23.76
C LEU A 334 11.63 -22.24 -22.91
N ILE A 335 10.45 -22.16 -22.29
CA ILE A 335 9.89 -23.30 -21.55
C ILE A 335 9.71 -24.50 -22.48
N ARG A 336 9.15 -24.30 -23.68
CA ARG A 336 8.94 -25.35 -24.69
C ARG A 336 10.25 -26.04 -25.06
N GLU A 337 11.30 -25.28 -25.34
CA GLU A 337 12.63 -25.81 -25.68
C GLU A 337 13.18 -26.69 -24.56
N ILE A 338 13.05 -26.26 -23.29
CA ILE A 338 13.50 -27.04 -22.15
C ILE A 338 12.65 -28.31 -21.97
N VAL A 339 11.31 -28.21 -21.96
CA VAL A 339 10.45 -29.37 -21.65
C VAL A 339 10.40 -30.42 -22.77
N LEU A 340 10.75 -30.03 -24.01
CA LEU A 340 10.90 -30.96 -25.12
C LEU A 340 12.30 -31.57 -25.23
N SER A 341 13.25 -31.14 -24.38
CA SER A 341 14.59 -31.72 -24.36
C SER A 341 14.57 -33.15 -23.80
N ARG A 342 15.51 -33.99 -24.27
CA ARG A 342 15.72 -35.34 -23.72
C ARG A 342 15.94 -35.30 -22.21
N VAL A 343 16.75 -34.36 -21.72
CA VAL A 343 17.12 -34.23 -20.31
C VAL A 343 15.90 -34.00 -19.42
N TYR A 344 14.97 -33.14 -19.85
CA TYR A 344 13.74 -32.88 -19.08
C TYR A 344 12.81 -34.10 -19.03
N GLN A 345 12.79 -34.91 -20.09
CA GLN A 345 11.91 -36.07 -20.25
C GLN A 345 12.47 -37.36 -19.61
N LEU A 346 13.64 -37.31 -18.98
CA LEU A 346 14.18 -38.44 -18.23
C LEU A 346 13.29 -38.78 -17.03
N SER A 347 13.29 -40.05 -16.62
CA SER A 347 12.66 -40.49 -15.37
C SER A 347 13.31 -39.81 -14.16
N SER A 348 12.59 -39.68 -13.04
CA SER A 348 13.16 -39.24 -11.76
C SER A 348 13.61 -40.40 -10.86
N GLU A 349 13.49 -41.63 -11.33
CA GLU A 349 13.96 -42.82 -10.64
C GLU A 349 15.47 -42.76 -10.39
N THR A 350 15.86 -43.21 -9.21
CA THR A 350 17.27 -43.26 -8.80
C THR A 350 17.91 -44.52 -9.34
N GLY A 351 19.02 -44.39 -10.05
CA GLY A 351 19.81 -45.51 -10.60
C GLY A 351 21.20 -45.62 -9.98
N ALA A 352 22.04 -46.50 -10.56
CA ALA A 352 23.43 -46.69 -10.13
C ALA A 352 24.28 -45.41 -10.21
N GLN A 353 23.90 -44.47 -11.09
CA GLN A 353 24.52 -43.16 -11.28
C GLN A 353 24.51 -42.31 -10.01
N ALA A 354 23.55 -42.53 -9.09
CA ALA A 354 23.50 -41.81 -7.82
C ALA A 354 24.70 -42.09 -6.91
N LYS A 355 25.48 -43.14 -7.18
CA LYS A 355 26.76 -43.40 -6.50
C LYS A 355 27.88 -42.44 -6.95
N VAL A 356 27.74 -41.83 -8.13
CA VAL A 356 28.72 -40.91 -8.72
C VAL A 356 28.24 -39.46 -8.60
N ASP A 357 26.98 -39.19 -8.93
CA ASP A 357 26.37 -37.86 -8.90
C ASP A 357 25.01 -37.92 -8.20
N VAL A 358 25.04 -37.91 -6.87
CA VAL A 358 23.83 -37.98 -6.02
C VAL A 358 22.97 -36.72 -6.15
N GLU A 359 23.61 -35.56 -6.33
CA GLU A 359 23.01 -34.24 -6.43
C GLU A 359 22.41 -33.92 -7.81
N ASN A 360 22.62 -34.83 -8.78
CA ASN A 360 22.17 -34.73 -10.16
C ASN A 360 22.66 -33.45 -10.85
N GLU A 361 23.92 -33.06 -10.61
CA GLU A 361 24.53 -31.88 -11.22
C GLU A 361 24.71 -32.04 -12.73
N LEU A 362 24.88 -33.29 -13.20
CA LEU A 362 25.01 -33.63 -14.62
C LEU A 362 23.65 -33.91 -15.29
N HIS A 363 22.55 -33.77 -14.55
CA HIS A 363 21.18 -33.96 -15.05
C HIS A 363 20.94 -35.32 -15.74
N TRP A 364 21.46 -36.41 -15.16
CA TRP A 364 21.28 -37.78 -15.67
C TRP A 364 19.88 -38.36 -15.40
N ARG A 365 19.05 -37.63 -14.64
CA ARG A 365 17.63 -37.91 -14.40
C ARG A 365 16.83 -36.62 -14.20
N GLN A 366 15.50 -36.70 -14.16
CA GLN A 366 14.69 -35.59 -13.69
C GLN A 366 14.73 -35.52 -12.15
N ASN A 367 14.58 -34.31 -11.59
CA ASN A 367 14.53 -34.12 -10.15
C ASN A 367 13.12 -34.33 -9.61
N ARG A 368 13.00 -35.04 -8.49
CA ARG A 368 11.78 -35.01 -7.68
C ARG A 368 11.67 -33.64 -7.05
N ARG A 369 10.54 -32.97 -7.24
CA ARG A 369 10.35 -31.59 -6.78
C ARG A 369 9.20 -31.50 -5.82
N ARG A 370 9.38 -30.71 -4.78
CA ARG A 370 8.31 -30.42 -3.85
C ARG A 370 7.32 -29.43 -4.45
N LEU A 371 6.04 -29.64 -4.23
CA LEU A 371 5.00 -28.67 -4.55
C LEU A 371 5.15 -27.42 -3.68
N GLN A 372 5.00 -26.26 -4.31
CA GLN A 372 4.90 -24.97 -3.62
C GLN A 372 3.54 -24.85 -2.90
N ALA A 373 3.47 -23.99 -1.89
CA ALA A 373 2.27 -23.79 -1.08
C ALA A 373 0.99 -23.55 -1.91
N GLU A 374 1.09 -22.73 -2.96
CA GLU A 374 -0.01 -22.41 -3.87
C GLU A 374 -0.50 -23.66 -4.60
N ALA A 375 0.43 -24.50 -5.06
CA ALA A 375 0.11 -25.74 -5.77
C ALA A 375 -0.50 -26.77 -4.83
N ILE A 376 -0.04 -26.87 -3.57
CA ILE A 376 -0.65 -27.74 -2.56
C ILE A 376 -2.10 -27.34 -2.33
N ARG A 377 -2.37 -26.05 -2.05
CA ARG A 377 -3.73 -25.55 -1.83
C ARG A 377 -4.62 -25.75 -3.06
N ASP A 378 -4.12 -25.40 -4.24
CA ASP A 378 -4.88 -25.52 -5.50
C ASP A 378 -5.16 -26.99 -5.86
N SER A 379 -4.23 -27.91 -5.56
CA SER A 379 -4.45 -29.36 -5.71
C SER A 379 -5.56 -29.87 -4.79
N ILE A 380 -5.57 -29.48 -3.52
CA ILE A 380 -6.66 -29.86 -2.58
C ILE A 380 -8.02 -29.40 -3.12
N LEU A 381 -8.12 -28.14 -3.57
CA LEU A 381 -9.33 -27.58 -4.16
C LEU A 381 -9.71 -28.24 -5.50
N SER A 382 -8.72 -28.60 -6.31
CA SER A 382 -8.93 -29.26 -7.60
C SER A 382 -9.46 -30.69 -7.42
N VAL A 383 -8.87 -31.44 -6.48
CA VAL A 383 -9.26 -32.81 -6.15
C VAL A 383 -10.69 -32.83 -5.62
N SER A 384 -11.03 -31.89 -4.74
CA SER A 384 -12.38 -31.73 -4.17
C SER A 384 -13.42 -31.20 -5.15
N GLY A 385 -12.99 -30.63 -6.29
CA GLY A 385 -13.88 -29.98 -7.26
C GLY A 385 -14.35 -28.58 -6.85
N GLN A 386 -13.76 -27.99 -5.82
CA GLN A 386 -14.10 -26.65 -5.32
C GLN A 386 -13.26 -25.53 -5.95
N LEU A 387 -12.21 -25.87 -6.71
CA LEU A 387 -11.32 -24.89 -7.31
C LEU A 387 -12.06 -23.98 -8.30
N ASN A 388 -12.14 -22.70 -7.95
CA ASN A 388 -12.68 -21.69 -8.85
C ASN A 388 -11.57 -21.15 -9.76
N THR A 389 -11.72 -21.40 -11.07
CA THR A 389 -10.76 -21.03 -12.13
C THR A 389 -11.00 -19.65 -12.74
N THR A 390 -11.94 -18.86 -12.21
CA THR A 390 -12.23 -17.50 -12.68
C THR A 390 -10.95 -16.65 -12.70
N VAL A 391 -10.70 -15.98 -13.83
CA VAL A 391 -9.53 -15.13 -14.08
C VAL A 391 -9.86 -13.67 -13.79
N GLY A 392 -8.99 -12.98 -13.06
CA GLY A 392 -9.10 -11.53 -12.82
C GLY A 392 -10.19 -11.11 -11.83
N GLY A 393 -10.47 -9.81 -11.75
CA GLY A 393 -11.43 -9.25 -10.79
C GLY A 393 -10.89 -9.10 -9.36
N ALA A 394 -11.60 -8.34 -8.54
CA ALA A 394 -11.22 -8.07 -7.16
C ALA A 394 -11.36 -9.32 -6.28
N THR A 395 -10.34 -9.61 -5.47
CA THR A 395 -10.31 -10.77 -4.57
C THR A 395 -10.26 -10.36 -3.10
N ILE A 396 -9.96 -9.09 -2.83
CA ILE A 396 -10.09 -8.48 -1.52
C ILE A 396 -11.55 -8.07 -1.32
N LYS A 397 -12.14 -8.49 -0.21
CA LYS A 397 -13.53 -8.17 0.15
C LYS A 397 -13.77 -6.64 0.17
N PRO A 398 -14.87 -6.13 -0.40
CA PRO A 398 -15.20 -4.71 -0.33
C PRO A 398 -15.28 -4.23 1.13
N GLY A 399 -14.66 -3.07 1.41
CA GLY A 399 -14.66 -2.50 2.76
C GLY A 399 -13.52 -2.95 3.66
N THR A 400 -12.63 -3.85 3.21
CA THR A 400 -11.38 -4.16 3.91
C THR A 400 -10.53 -2.90 4.06
N LYS A 401 -10.26 -2.49 5.30
CA LYS A 401 -9.43 -1.31 5.65
C LYS A 401 -8.09 -1.69 6.26
N ILE A 402 -8.05 -2.81 6.99
CA ILE A 402 -6.86 -3.37 7.64
C ILE A 402 -6.77 -4.86 7.30
N GLU A 403 -5.56 -5.39 7.35
CA GLU A 403 -5.28 -6.81 7.03
C GLU A 403 -5.57 -7.77 8.20
N TYR A 404 -5.55 -7.27 9.44
CA TYR A 404 -5.81 -8.07 10.63
C TYR A 404 -7.28 -8.50 10.72
N GLY A 405 -7.49 -9.81 10.99
CA GLY A 405 -8.82 -10.40 11.06
C GLY A 405 -9.47 -10.70 9.70
N TYR A 406 -8.74 -10.54 8.59
CA TYR A 406 -9.26 -10.90 7.27
C TYR A 406 -9.56 -12.40 7.18
N GLN A 407 -10.80 -12.73 6.81
CA GLN A 407 -11.25 -14.11 6.67
C GLN A 407 -11.04 -14.60 5.24
N PHE A 408 -10.16 -15.59 5.08
CA PHE A 408 -9.82 -16.23 3.80
C PHE A 408 -10.72 -17.43 3.51
N ASP A 409 -11.89 -17.18 2.96
CA ASP A 409 -12.92 -18.20 2.62
C ASP A 409 -13.03 -18.49 1.11
N GLY A 410 -12.25 -17.79 0.28
CA GLY A 410 -12.29 -17.97 -1.17
C GLY A 410 -11.72 -19.32 -1.62
N THR A 411 -12.31 -19.92 -2.65
CA THR A 411 -11.82 -21.16 -3.30
C THR A 411 -11.17 -20.90 -4.66
N ARG A 412 -10.87 -19.64 -4.97
CA ARG A 412 -10.15 -19.28 -6.20
C ARG A 412 -8.72 -19.83 -6.15
N ARG A 413 -8.15 -20.05 -7.34
CA ARG A 413 -6.72 -20.35 -7.51
C ARG A 413 -5.88 -19.44 -6.62
N SER A 414 -4.86 -19.99 -5.99
CA SER A 414 -4.03 -19.31 -4.99
C SER A 414 -3.34 -18.06 -5.56
N LEU A 415 -3.13 -18.00 -6.88
CA LEU A 415 -2.72 -16.80 -7.61
C LEU A 415 -3.61 -15.57 -7.33
N TYR A 416 -4.89 -15.79 -7.03
CA TYR A 416 -5.89 -14.77 -6.75
C TYR A 416 -6.16 -14.59 -5.25
N THR A 417 -5.51 -15.36 -4.39
CA THR A 417 -5.61 -15.19 -2.94
C THR A 417 -4.91 -13.89 -2.53
N PRO A 418 -5.54 -13.01 -1.73
CA PRO A 418 -4.87 -11.81 -1.23
C PRO A 418 -3.59 -12.16 -0.46
N VAL A 419 -2.51 -11.44 -0.77
CA VAL A 419 -1.23 -11.54 -0.03
C VAL A 419 -1.08 -10.32 0.85
N PHE A 420 -1.36 -10.49 2.14
CA PHE A 420 -1.14 -9.49 3.17
C PHE A 420 0.22 -9.72 3.83
N ARG A 421 0.95 -8.64 4.12
CA ARG A 421 2.35 -8.74 4.59
C ARG A 421 2.44 -9.29 6.00
N ASN A 422 1.48 -8.92 6.86
CA ASN A 422 1.49 -9.34 8.27
C ASN A 422 0.48 -10.44 8.58
N THR A 423 -0.43 -10.76 7.65
CA THR A 423 -1.47 -11.79 7.84
C THR A 423 -1.62 -12.67 6.59
N PRO A 424 -0.56 -13.41 6.20
CA PRO A 424 -0.68 -14.36 5.10
C PRO A 424 -1.70 -15.46 5.42
N LEU A 425 -2.29 -16.05 4.39
CA LEU A 425 -3.12 -17.25 4.55
C LEU A 425 -2.30 -18.37 5.20
N GLU A 426 -2.85 -19.01 6.24
CA GLU A 426 -2.14 -19.99 7.07
C GLU A 426 -1.45 -21.11 6.27
N ILE A 427 -2.13 -21.72 5.28
CA ILE A 427 -1.51 -22.77 4.46
C ILE A 427 -0.32 -22.25 3.64
N LEU A 428 -0.34 -20.97 3.24
CA LEU A 428 0.80 -20.37 2.53
C LEU A 428 1.98 -20.22 3.49
N ALA A 429 1.74 -19.68 4.69
CA ALA A 429 2.76 -19.53 5.71
C ALA A 429 3.38 -20.87 6.15
N VAL A 430 2.57 -21.93 6.29
CA VAL A 430 3.04 -23.25 6.75
C VAL A 430 3.88 -23.99 5.68
N PHE A 431 3.58 -23.79 4.39
CA PHE A 431 4.21 -24.52 3.29
C PHE A 431 5.27 -23.70 2.53
N ASP A 432 6.06 -22.92 3.27
CA ASP A 432 7.23 -22.19 2.76
C ASP A 432 6.90 -21.21 1.61
N PHE A 433 5.78 -20.48 1.71
CA PHE A 433 5.49 -19.38 0.79
C PHE A 433 6.57 -18.28 0.86
N ALA A 434 6.82 -17.61 -0.26
CA ALA A 434 7.81 -16.54 -0.32
C ALA A 434 7.39 -15.37 0.58
N ASP A 435 8.30 -14.90 1.43
CA ASP A 435 8.06 -13.74 2.29
C ASP A 435 7.78 -12.49 1.42
N PRO A 436 6.58 -11.88 1.51
CA PRO A 436 6.23 -10.72 0.71
C PRO A 436 7.03 -9.44 1.06
N ASN A 437 7.84 -9.48 2.12
CA ASN A 437 8.72 -8.39 2.53
C ASN A 437 10.15 -8.53 1.96
N LEU A 438 10.48 -9.67 1.36
CA LEU A 438 11.83 -9.97 0.86
C LEU A 438 11.82 -10.23 -0.65
N VAL A 439 12.99 -10.07 -1.27
CA VAL A 439 13.22 -10.55 -2.64
C VAL A 439 13.65 -12.01 -2.53
N VAL A 440 12.84 -12.92 -3.06
CA VAL A 440 13.04 -14.37 -2.94
C VAL A 440 13.09 -14.99 -4.34
N GLY A 441 14.28 -15.33 -4.83
CA GLY A 441 14.47 -16.04 -6.09
C GLY A 441 14.49 -17.56 -5.95
N GLU A 442 14.85 -18.07 -4.77
CA GLU A 442 14.72 -19.48 -4.37
C GLU A 442 14.01 -19.55 -3.02
N ARG A 443 12.93 -20.35 -2.95
CA ARG A 443 12.19 -20.54 -1.70
C ARG A 443 12.85 -21.64 -0.88
N THR A 444 12.89 -21.45 0.44
CA THR A 444 13.23 -22.53 1.36
C THR A 444 12.26 -23.69 1.17
N THR A 445 12.76 -24.92 1.24
CA THR A 445 11.93 -26.13 1.27
C THR A 445 12.16 -26.86 2.59
N SER A 446 11.15 -26.90 3.44
CA SER A 446 11.23 -27.54 4.76
C SER A 446 10.38 -28.81 4.83
N SER A 447 10.78 -29.78 5.65
CA SER A 447 9.94 -30.94 5.99
C SER A 447 9.79 -31.02 7.50
N VAL A 448 8.92 -30.16 8.02
CA VAL A 448 8.70 -30.00 9.46
C VAL A 448 7.40 -30.68 9.90
N PRO A 449 7.32 -31.20 11.13
CA PRO A 449 6.10 -31.85 11.65
C PRO A 449 4.85 -30.97 11.59
N THR A 450 5.00 -29.64 11.71
CA THR A 450 3.88 -28.68 11.65
C THR A 450 3.12 -28.73 10.33
N GLN A 451 3.80 -29.01 9.20
CA GLN A 451 3.16 -29.18 7.90
C GLN A 451 2.30 -30.44 7.83
N ALA A 452 2.79 -31.56 8.41
CA ALA A 452 2.01 -32.79 8.50
C ALA A 452 0.81 -32.60 9.43
N LEU A 453 1.01 -31.97 10.58
CA LEU A 453 -0.06 -31.64 11.53
C LEU A 453 -1.12 -30.71 10.91
N TYR A 454 -0.71 -29.77 10.06
CA TYR A 454 -1.66 -28.93 9.31
C TYR A 454 -2.57 -29.78 8.43
N LEU A 455 -2.00 -30.69 7.63
CA LEU A 455 -2.78 -31.57 6.75
C LEU A 455 -3.71 -32.51 7.53
N MET A 456 -3.28 -32.96 8.70
CA MET A 456 -4.07 -33.84 9.57
C MET A 456 -5.21 -33.13 10.31
N ASN A 457 -5.02 -31.87 10.71
CA ASN A 457 -5.93 -31.24 11.67
C ASN A 457 -6.70 -30.04 11.13
N ASN A 458 -6.22 -29.38 10.08
CA ASN A 458 -6.81 -28.11 9.65
C ASN A 458 -8.23 -28.32 9.08
N PRO A 459 -9.23 -27.53 9.52
CA PRO A 459 -10.61 -27.63 9.03
C PRO A 459 -10.74 -27.52 7.52
N PHE A 460 -9.92 -26.69 6.86
CA PHE A 460 -9.90 -26.58 5.41
C PHE A 460 -9.66 -27.94 4.76
N VAL A 461 -8.63 -28.67 5.20
CA VAL A 461 -8.26 -29.97 4.60
C VAL A 461 -9.36 -31.01 4.84
N ARG A 462 -9.96 -31.01 6.03
CA ARG A 462 -11.08 -31.91 6.37
C ARG A 462 -12.31 -31.65 5.50
N THR A 463 -12.75 -30.39 5.42
CA THR A 463 -13.89 -30.00 4.57
C THR A 463 -13.64 -30.31 3.09
N GLN A 464 -12.42 -30.09 2.58
CA GLN A 464 -12.10 -30.43 1.20
C GLN A 464 -12.00 -31.95 0.96
N SER A 465 -11.64 -32.74 1.98
CA SER A 465 -11.65 -34.21 1.91
C SER A 465 -13.08 -34.75 1.82
N GLU A 466 -14.00 -34.21 2.62
CA GLU A 466 -15.44 -34.54 2.54
C GLU A 466 -16.03 -34.14 1.19
N ALA A 467 -15.66 -32.97 0.66
CA ALA A 467 -16.10 -32.53 -0.66
C ALA A 467 -15.55 -33.44 -1.78
N ALA A 468 -14.29 -33.89 -1.68
CA ALA A 468 -13.69 -34.84 -2.62
C ALA A 468 -14.40 -36.20 -2.59
N ALA A 469 -14.74 -36.69 -1.39
CA ALA A 469 -15.53 -37.91 -1.22
C ALA A 469 -16.90 -37.80 -1.88
N LYS A 470 -17.65 -36.72 -1.60
CA LYS A 470 -18.95 -36.45 -2.23
C LYS A 470 -18.84 -36.44 -3.75
N ARG A 471 -17.83 -35.75 -4.29
CA ARG A 471 -17.59 -35.72 -5.74
C ARG A 471 -17.33 -37.11 -6.31
N LEU A 472 -16.42 -37.88 -5.70
CA LEU A 472 -16.09 -39.24 -6.17
C LEU A 472 -17.33 -40.15 -6.19
N LEU A 473 -18.19 -40.04 -5.18
CA LEU A 473 -19.40 -40.86 -5.07
C LEU A 473 -20.49 -40.50 -6.09
N THR A 474 -20.45 -39.29 -6.66
CA THR A 474 -21.32 -38.92 -7.80
C THR A 474 -20.81 -39.41 -9.15
N GLU A 475 -19.58 -39.93 -9.23
CA GLU A 475 -19.00 -40.46 -10.48
C GLU A 475 -19.44 -41.91 -10.71
N GLU A 476 -19.90 -42.22 -11.92
CA GLU A 476 -20.30 -43.58 -12.33
C GLU A 476 -19.06 -44.46 -12.54
N LEU A 477 -18.54 -45.01 -11.44
CA LEU A 477 -17.41 -45.94 -11.42
C LEU A 477 -17.88 -47.35 -11.05
N ILE A 478 -17.34 -48.33 -11.76
CA ILE A 478 -17.83 -49.72 -11.77
C ILE A 478 -17.75 -50.38 -10.38
N ASP A 479 -16.68 -50.12 -9.63
CA ASP A 479 -16.46 -50.73 -8.31
C ASP A 479 -15.52 -49.88 -7.43
N ASN A 480 -15.30 -50.33 -6.18
CA ASN A 480 -14.38 -49.67 -5.25
C ASN A 480 -12.92 -49.72 -5.73
N THR A 481 -12.52 -50.73 -6.51
CA THR A 481 -11.18 -50.77 -7.11
C THR A 481 -10.96 -49.61 -8.09
N ALA A 482 -11.95 -49.34 -8.95
CA ALA A 482 -11.95 -48.22 -9.88
C ALA A 482 -11.97 -46.88 -9.13
N ARG A 483 -12.75 -46.76 -8.05
CA ARG A 483 -12.77 -45.57 -7.19
C ARG A 483 -11.43 -45.31 -6.50
N ILE A 484 -10.78 -46.34 -5.95
CA ILE A 484 -9.43 -46.21 -5.35
C ILE A 484 -8.43 -45.73 -6.42
N LYS A 485 -8.46 -46.35 -7.61
CA LYS A 485 -7.59 -45.94 -8.72
C LYS A 485 -7.83 -44.48 -9.13
N ASN A 486 -9.07 -44.04 -9.23
CA ASN A 486 -9.42 -42.64 -9.54
C ASN A 486 -8.92 -41.69 -8.44
N ALA A 487 -9.19 -42.00 -7.17
CA ALA A 487 -8.74 -41.19 -6.04
C ALA A 487 -7.22 -41.01 -6.01
N TYR A 488 -6.45 -42.08 -6.23
CA TYR A 488 -4.99 -42.02 -6.32
C TYR A 488 -4.49 -41.21 -7.51
N ARG A 489 -5.02 -41.44 -8.72
CA ARG A 489 -4.58 -40.70 -9.90
C ARG A 489 -4.88 -39.21 -9.80
N ARG A 490 -6.02 -38.86 -9.21
CA ARG A 490 -6.42 -37.47 -8.99
C ARG A 490 -5.58 -36.77 -7.93
N THR A 491 -5.24 -37.47 -6.85
CA THR A 491 -4.56 -36.87 -5.69
C THR A 491 -3.05 -36.92 -5.81
N LEU A 492 -2.50 -38.07 -6.22
CA LEU A 492 -1.07 -38.38 -6.23
C LEU A 492 -0.48 -38.53 -7.64
N GLY A 493 -1.30 -38.45 -8.70
CA GLY A 493 -0.82 -38.57 -10.08
C GLY A 493 -0.36 -39.98 -10.51
N ARG A 494 -0.48 -40.98 -9.63
CA ARG A 494 -0.07 -42.38 -9.88
C ARG A 494 -1.19 -43.37 -9.57
N ASN A 495 -1.01 -44.64 -9.93
CA ASN A 495 -1.88 -45.72 -9.48
C ASN A 495 -1.49 -46.16 -8.05
N PRO A 496 -2.43 -46.73 -7.27
CA PRO A 496 -2.09 -47.40 -6.02
C PRO A 496 -1.28 -48.67 -6.28
N THR A 497 -0.35 -48.96 -5.39
CA THR A 497 0.31 -50.27 -5.32
C THR A 497 -0.69 -51.35 -4.88
N SER A 498 -0.34 -52.64 -5.06
CA SER A 498 -1.21 -53.74 -4.63
C SER A 498 -1.49 -53.70 -3.12
N SER A 499 -0.46 -53.43 -2.31
CA SER A 499 -0.61 -53.32 -0.85
C SER A 499 -1.49 -52.14 -0.43
N GLU A 500 -1.28 -50.96 -1.03
CA GLU A 500 -2.13 -49.78 -0.78
C GLU A 500 -3.60 -50.05 -1.12
N ARG A 501 -3.86 -50.71 -2.26
CA ARG A 501 -5.22 -51.08 -2.68
C ARG A 501 -5.88 -52.04 -1.68
N GLU A 502 -5.16 -53.07 -1.25
CA GLU A 502 -5.68 -54.07 -0.30
C GLU A 502 -6.03 -53.45 1.05
N ILE A 503 -5.18 -52.56 1.57
CA ILE A 503 -5.44 -51.83 2.82
C ILE A 503 -6.74 -51.01 2.71
N LEU A 504 -6.92 -50.31 1.59
CA LEU A 504 -8.10 -49.47 1.39
C LEU A 504 -9.38 -50.27 1.16
N LEU A 505 -9.33 -51.38 0.44
CA LEU A 505 -10.48 -52.28 0.30
C LEU A 505 -10.89 -52.87 1.65
N LYS A 506 -9.92 -53.27 2.48
CA LYS A 506 -10.19 -53.73 3.85
C LYS A 506 -10.84 -52.64 4.71
N PHE A 507 -10.33 -51.42 4.64
CA PHE A 507 -10.91 -50.28 5.37
C PHE A 507 -12.34 -49.96 4.90
N LEU A 508 -12.61 -49.95 3.60
CA LEU A 508 -13.94 -49.75 3.02
C LEU A 508 -14.94 -50.83 3.44
N GLY A 509 -14.49 -52.05 3.73
CA GLY A 509 -15.34 -53.12 4.27
C GLY A 509 -15.68 -52.97 5.77
N GLN A 510 -14.94 -52.14 6.50
CA GLN A 510 -15.12 -51.94 7.96
C GLN A 510 -15.98 -50.72 8.30
N GLU A 511 -15.86 -49.64 7.53
CA GLU A 511 -16.64 -48.41 7.75
C GLU A 511 -17.98 -48.49 6.99
N LYS A 512 -19.09 -48.36 7.72
CA LYS A 512 -20.45 -48.50 7.16
C LYS A 512 -20.92 -47.24 6.44
N ASP A 513 -20.42 -46.07 6.85
CA ASP A 513 -20.70 -44.81 6.19
C ASP A 513 -19.73 -44.60 5.04
N GLU A 514 -20.20 -44.84 3.81
CA GLU A 514 -19.38 -44.73 2.61
C GLU A 514 -18.82 -43.31 2.41
N ALA A 515 -19.60 -42.26 2.71
CA ALA A 515 -19.15 -40.88 2.57
C ALA A 515 -18.03 -40.55 3.56
N LYS A 516 -18.16 -41.01 4.81
CA LYS A 516 -17.13 -40.88 5.83
C LYS A 516 -15.88 -41.68 5.47
N ALA A 517 -16.03 -42.92 5.00
CA ALA A 517 -14.91 -43.77 4.59
C ALA A 517 -14.07 -43.09 3.50
N TRP A 518 -14.70 -42.62 2.42
CA TRP A 518 -14.00 -41.91 1.36
C TRP A 518 -13.42 -40.58 1.82
N GLY A 519 -14.09 -39.87 2.74
CA GLY A 519 -13.57 -38.66 3.36
C GLY A 519 -12.25 -38.92 4.09
N THR A 520 -12.17 -39.99 4.88
CA THR A 520 -10.94 -40.44 5.55
C THR A 520 -9.85 -40.86 4.56
N ILE A 521 -10.22 -41.52 3.45
CA ILE A 521 -9.25 -41.91 2.41
C ILE A 521 -8.63 -40.66 1.77
N PHE A 522 -9.42 -39.70 1.30
CA PHE A 522 -8.88 -38.46 0.73
C PHE A 522 -8.04 -37.68 1.73
N HIS A 523 -8.49 -37.60 2.99
CA HIS A 523 -7.73 -36.94 4.05
C HIS A 523 -6.36 -37.60 4.27
N SER A 524 -6.31 -38.94 4.28
CA SER A 524 -5.07 -39.71 4.39
C SER A 524 -4.16 -39.50 3.18
N LEU A 525 -4.72 -39.43 1.97
CA LEU A 525 -3.95 -39.16 0.75
C LEU A 525 -3.34 -37.77 0.78
N TYR A 526 -4.09 -36.73 1.19
CA TYR A 526 -3.55 -35.38 1.36
C TYR A 526 -2.44 -35.32 2.41
N GLY A 527 -2.56 -36.11 3.49
CA GLY A 527 -1.54 -36.20 4.55
C GLY A 527 -0.29 -36.99 4.16
N SER A 528 -0.28 -37.68 3.02
CA SER A 528 0.86 -38.50 2.58
C SER A 528 2.06 -37.65 2.13
N LEU A 529 3.25 -38.28 2.13
CA LEU A 529 4.45 -37.64 1.58
C LEU A 529 4.27 -37.37 0.08
N ASP A 530 3.80 -38.35 -0.67
CA ASP A 530 3.60 -38.30 -2.12
C ASP A 530 2.78 -37.09 -2.57
N PHE A 531 1.76 -36.69 -1.79
CA PHE A 531 0.93 -35.54 -2.13
C PHE A 531 1.71 -34.22 -2.24
N ARG A 532 2.86 -34.13 -1.56
CA ARG A 532 3.70 -32.93 -1.54
C ARG A 532 4.77 -32.92 -2.63
N PHE A 533 4.88 -33.95 -3.47
CA PHE A 533 5.93 -34.05 -4.47
C PHE A 533 5.38 -34.26 -5.89
N LEU A 534 6.08 -33.68 -6.86
CA LEU A 534 5.99 -34.03 -8.27
C LEU A 534 7.10 -35.04 -8.55
N ASN A 535 6.68 -36.19 -9.06
CA ASN A 535 7.59 -37.24 -9.53
C ASN A 535 8.18 -36.88 -10.88
#